data_AF-A0A2N7X496-F1
#
_entry.id   AF-A0A2N7X496-F1
#
_cell.length_a   1.000
_cell.length_b   1.000
_cell.length_c   1.000
_cell.angle_alpha   90.00
_cell.angle_beta   90.00
_cell.angle_gamma   90.00
#
_symmetry.space_group_name_H-M   'P 1'
#
loop_
_entity.id
_entity.type
_entity.pdbx_description
1 polymer ?
#
loop_
_entity_poly.entity_id
_entity_poly.type
_entity_poly.pdbx_seq_one_letter_code
_entity_poly.pdbx_strand_id
1 'polypeptide(L)'
;MKLPLAATLAVAIAATSTAAIAQTSGASDTSEQQCAIGYVTGIGGSAESVREYLATPDNSKYRYLADNPIQCRISDEGRASACTGLTNLRNERVSVYDDSGGATMAVVARVELDQGTYPVIIVVRKQDVRCEH
;
A
#
# COMPACT_ATOMS: atom_id res chain seq x y z
N MET A 1 53.30 60.49 -5.86
CA MET A 1 52.99 60.50 -7.32
C MET A 1 53.31 59.14 -7.91
N LYS A 2 52.40 58.64 -8.77
CA LYS A 2 52.52 57.53 -9.76
C LYS A 2 52.30 56.08 -9.29
N LEU A 3 51.08 55.60 -9.61
CA LEU A 3 50.68 54.21 -9.92
C LEU A 3 51.49 53.65 -11.12
N PRO A 4 51.56 52.31 -11.26
CA PRO A 4 50.67 51.60 -12.20
C PRO A 4 50.04 50.34 -11.57
N LEU A 5 48.73 50.12 -11.62
CA LEU A 5 47.87 49.65 -12.73
C LEU A 5 48.03 48.15 -13.06
N ALA A 6 46.87 47.47 -13.04
CA ALA A 6 46.57 46.10 -13.48
C ALA A 6 46.84 44.99 -12.43
N ALA A 7 45.93 44.05 -12.15
CA ALA A 7 44.80 43.57 -12.93
C ALA A 7 43.58 43.29 -12.04
N THR A 8 42.44 43.73 -12.54
CA THR A 8 41.09 43.36 -12.14
C THR A 8 40.86 41.86 -12.34
N LEU A 9 40.40 41.16 -11.30
CA LEU A 9 39.65 39.91 -11.46
C LEU A 9 38.32 40.04 -10.71
N ALA A 10 37.36 40.71 -11.36
CA ALA A 10 35.96 40.60 -10.96
C ALA A 10 35.45 39.24 -11.45
N VAL A 11 35.38 38.27 -10.55
CA VAL A 11 34.64 37.03 -10.81
C VAL A 11 33.16 37.39 -10.74
N ALA A 12 32.57 37.66 -11.90
CA ALA A 12 31.13 37.68 -12.06
C ALA A 12 30.62 36.24 -11.90
N ILE A 13 30.15 35.91 -10.69
CA ILE A 13 29.41 34.67 -10.47
C ILE A 13 28.04 34.91 -11.11
N ALA A 14 27.88 34.53 -12.36
CA ALA A 14 26.56 34.37 -12.95
C ALA A 14 25.88 33.24 -12.15
N ALA A 15 25.08 33.62 -11.15
CA ALA A 15 24.08 32.74 -10.60
C ALA A 15 23.04 32.51 -11.70
N THR A 16 23.33 31.58 -12.61
CA THR A 16 22.27 30.92 -13.34
C THR A 16 21.50 30.12 -12.30
N SER A 17 20.42 30.71 -11.80
CA SER A 17 19.31 29.94 -11.26
C SER A 17 18.84 29.05 -12.39
N THR A 18 19.47 27.88 -12.57
CA THR A 18 18.76 26.73 -13.08
C THR A 18 17.63 26.55 -12.09
N ALA A 19 16.46 27.10 -12.44
CA ALA A 19 15.23 26.54 -11.96
C ALA A 19 15.41 25.04 -12.16
N ALA A 20 15.39 24.28 -11.07
CA ALA A 20 15.18 22.86 -11.15
C ALA A 20 13.79 22.70 -11.78
N ILE A 21 13.77 22.72 -13.12
CA ILE A 21 12.75 22.04 -13.88
C ILE A 21 12.90 20.59 -13.42
N ALA A 22 12.04 20.21 -12.48
CA ALA A 22 11.72 18.81 -12.24
C ALA A 22 11.18 18.30 -13.58
N GLN A 23 12.10 17.93 -14.46
CA GLN A 23 11.79 17.15 -15.63
C GLN A 23 11.37 15.81 -15.05
N THR A 24 10.06 15.62 -14.89
CA THR A 24 9.46 14.29 -14.85
C THR A 24 9.75 13.66 -16.20
N SER A 25 10.95 13.13 -16.32
CA SER A 25 11.40 12.37 -17.47
C SER A 25 10.58 11.10 -17.53
N GLY A 26 9.98 10.87 -18.69
CA GLY A 26 9.60 9.54 -19.13
C GLY A 26 8.11 9.29 -19.06
N ALA A 27 7.45 9.56 -20.18
CA ALA A 27 6.35 8.72 -20.60
C ALA A 27 6.81 7.24 -20.62
N SER A 28 5.82 6.36 -20.43
CA SER A 28 5.84 4.91 -20.59
C SER A 28 6.00 4.13 -19.28
N ASP A 29 4.93 3.40 -18.97
CA ASP A 29 4.78 2.35 -17.96
C ASP A 29 4.47 2.76 -16.51
N THR A 30 3.37 3.50 -16.30
CA THR A 30 2.43 3.02 -15.26
C THR A 30 1.62 1.88 -15.85
N SER A 31 2.29 0.77 -16.17
CA SER A 31 1.60 -0.51 -16.20
C SER A 31 1.20 -0.80 -14.75
N GLU A 32 -0.11 -0.91 -14.53
CA GLU A 32 -0.75 -1.61 -13.42
C GLU A 32 -1.34 -0.87 -12.20
N GLN A 33 -1.45 0.46 -12.12
CA GLN A 33 -2.44 1.03 -11.16
C GLN A 33 -3.86 0.91 -11.74
N GLN A 34 -4.33 -0.32 -11.94
CA GLN A 34 -5.63 -0.61 -12.58
C GLN A 34 -6.81 -0.47 -11.61
N CYS A 35 -6.58 -0.21 -10.32
CA CYS A 35 -7.62 -0.27 -9.29
C CYS A 35 -7.31 0.65 -8.11
N ALA A 36 -7.93 1.83 -7.99
CA ALA A 36 -7.81 2.66 -6.78
C ALA A 36 -8.78 2.22 -5.68
N ILE A 37 -10.00 1.87 -6.10
CA ILE A 37 -11.06 1.31 -5.26
C ILE A 37 -11.51 0.00 -5.89
N GLY A 38 -11.76 -1.00 -5.05
CA GLY A 38 -12.36 -2.27 -5.46
C GLY A 38 -13.37 -2.79 -4.46
N TYR A 39 -14.02 -3.87 -4.85
CA TYR A 39 -14.91 -4.67 -4.02
C TYR A 39 -14.30 -6.07 -3.89
N VAL A 40 -14.14 -6.55 -2.66
CA VAL A 40 -13.54 -7.86 -2.40
C VAL A 40 -14.60 -8.86 -1.97
N THR A 41 -14.60 -10.02 -2.62
CA THR A 41 -15.39 -11.18 -2.20
C THR A 41 -14.47 -12.38 -2.05
N GLY A 42 -14.10 -12.72 -0.83
CA GLY A 42 -13.13 -13.79 -0.57
C GLY A 42 -12.48 -13.66 0.80
N ILE A 43 -11.30 -14.25 0.93
CA ILE A 43 -10.54 -14.26 2.18
C ILE A 43 -9.47 -13.18 2.15
N GLY A 44 -9.41 -12.39 3.23
CA GLY A 44 -8.34 -11.44 3.47
C GLY A 44 -7.75 -11.63 4.87
N GLY A 45 -6.56 -11.09 5.12
CA GLY A 45 -5.95 -11.14 6.44
C GLY A 45 -4.51 -10.69 6.46
N SER A 46 -3.77 -11.12 7.49
CA SER A 46 -2.32 -10.90 7.51
C SER A 46 -1.65 -11.64 6.36
N ALA A 47 -0.53 -11.12 5.85
CA ALA A 47 0.19 -11.75 4.75
C ALA A 47 0.61 -13.19 5.06
N GLU A 48 0.97 -13.46 6.31
CA GLU A 48 1.34 -14.78 6.80
C GLU A 48 0.13 -15.72 6.85
N SER A 49 -0.94 -15.30 7.51
CA SER A 49 -2.15 -16.13 7.65
C SER A 49 -2.82 -16.43 6.31
N VAL A 50 -2.80 -15.49 5.36
CA VAL A 50 -3.29 -15.72 3.99
C VAL A 50 -2.44 -16.77 3.28
N ARG A 51 -1.10 -16.70 3.41
CA ARG A 51 -0.21 -17.70 2.81
C ARG A 51 -0.47 -19.10 3.36
N GLU A 52 -0.61 -19.22 4.67
CA GLU A 52 -0.92 -20.49 5.34
C GLU A 52 -2.31 -21.02 4.95
N TYR A 53 -3.30 -20.15 4.86
CA TYR A 53 -4.65 -20.51 4.37
C TYR A 53 -4.62 -21.05 2.94
N LEU A 54 -3.84 -20.43 2.05
CA LEU A 54 -3.70 -20.90 0.67
C LEU A 54 -2.94 -22.23 0.57
N ALA A 55 -2.01 -22.49 1.49
CA ALA A 55 -1.32 -23.77 1.61
C ALA A 55 -2.15 -24.86 2.32
N THR A 56 -3.23 -24.47 3.01
CA THR A 56 -4.10 -25.40 3.73
C THR A 56 -4.91 -26.26 2.74
N PRO A 57 -5.03 -27.59 2.95
CA PRO A 57 -5.89 -28.44 2.13
C PRO A 57 -7.35 -27.95 2.10
N ASP A 58 -8.02 -28.07 0.94
CA ASP A 58 -9.36 -27.51 0.74
C ASP A 58 -10.40 -27.99 1.77
N ASN A 59 -10.34 -29.26 2.18
CA ASN A 59 -11.23 -29.84 3.19
C ASN A 59 -11.00 -29.27 4.61
N SER A 60 -9.87 -28.58 4.83
CA SER A 60 -9.49 -27.99 6.12
C SER A 60 -9.56 -26.47 6.13
N LYS A 61 -9.72 -25.82 4.97
CA LYS A 61 -9.77 -24.34 4.86
C LYS A 61 -10.87 -23.72 5.70
N TYR A 62 -12.06 -24.33 5.73
CA TYR A 62 -13.18 -23.82 6.54
C TYR A 62 -12.82 -23.75 8.03
N ARG A 63 -12.24 -24.84 8.56
CA ARG A 63 -11.79 -24.90 9.95
C ARG A 63 -10.66 -23.94 10.22
N TYR A 64 -9.68 -23.84 9.31
CA TYR A 64 -8.59 -22.88 9.44
C TYR A 64 -9.08 -21.44 9.57
N LEU A 65 -10.06 -21.04 8.75
CA LEU A 65 -10.66 -19.71 8.82
C LEU A 65 -11.38 -19.49 10.16
N ALA A 66 -12.13 -20.47 10.65
CA ALA A 66 -12.85 -20.38 11.91
C ALA A 66 -11.91 -20.31 13.13
N ASP A 67 -10.80 -21.05 13.09
CA ASP A 67 -9.84 -21.13 14.19
C ASP A 67 -8.88 -19.93 14.24
N ASN A 68 -8.76 -19.17 13.14
CA ASN A 68 -7.82 -18.05 13.00
C ASN A 68 -8.54 -16.74 12.62
N PRO A 69 -9.49 -16.25 13.43
CA PRO A 69 -10.16 -14.98 13.15
C PRO A 69 -9.18 -13.81 13.21
N ILE A 70 -9.45 -12.78 12.42
CA ILE A 70 -8.60 -11.59 12.37
C ILE A 70 -8.57 -10.90 13.74
N GLN A 71 -7.37 -10.59 14.19
CA GLN A 71 -7.11 -9.89 15.44
C GLN A 71 -6.05 -8.84 15.20
N CYS A 72 -6.23 -7.65 15.74
CA CYS A 72 -5.29 -6.54 15.62
C CYS A 72 -5.05 -5.89 16.98
N ARG A 73 -3.88 -5.29 17.16
CA ARG A 73 -3.60 -4.39 18.29
C ARG A 73 -4.18 -3.02 17.98
N ILE A 74 -5.04 -2.53 18.86
CA ILE A 74 -5.61 -1.18 18.78
C ILE A 74 -4.80 -0.27 19.70
N SER A 75 -4.26 0.81 19.16
CA SER A 75 -3.59 1.84 19.95
C SER A 75 -4.59 2.78 20.62
N ASP A 76 -4.10 3.61 21.56
CA ASP A 76 -4.93 4.60 22.25
C ASP A 76 -5.54 5.63 21.29
N GLU A 77 -4.89 5.93 20.16
CA GLU A 77 -5.45 6.78 19.10
C GLU A 77 -6.46 6.07 18.18
N GLY A 78 -6.79 4.81 18.45
CA GLY A 78 -7.76 4.02 17.68
C GLY A 78 -7.20 3.46 16.37
N ARG A 79 -5.88 3.31 16.24
CA ARG A 79 -5.25 2.72 15.04
C ARG A 79 -5.05 1.21 15.23
N ALA A 80 -5.53 0.45 14.26
CA ALA A 80 -5.28 -0.98 14.19
C ALA A 80 -3.90 -1.27 13.58
N SER A 81 -3.15 -2.16 14.22
CA SER A 81 -1.79 -2.55 13.83
C SER A 81 -1.51 -4.01 14.21
N ALA A 82 -0.39 -4.56 13.72
CA ALA A 82 0.06 -5.91 14.05
C ALA A 82 -1.06 -6.97 13.90
N CYS A 83 -1.82 -6.88 12.80
CA CYS A 83 -2.93 -7.78 12.55
C CYS A 83 -2.45 -9.19 12.23
N THR A 84 -3.14 -10.19 12.78
CA THR A 84 -2.94 -11.63 12.56
C THR A 84 -4.28 -12.28 12.22
N GLY A 85 -4.26 -13.48 11.65
CA GLY A 85 -5.49 -14.20 11.30
C GLY A 85 -6.13 -13.72 9.99
N LEU A 86 -7.38 -14.12 9.82
CA LEU A 86 -8.15 -14.04 8.58
C LEU A 86 -9.55 -13.49 8.82
N THR A 87 -10.11 -12.91 7.77
CA THR A 87 -11.50 -12.48 7.71
C THR A 87 -12.12 -12.84 6.37
N ASN A 88 -13.44 -13.02 6.37
CA ASN A 88 -14.22 -13.23 5.17
C ASN A 88 -14.83 -11.89 4.73
N LEU A 89 -14.48 -11.45 3.52
CA LEU A 89 -14.94 -10.22 2.92
C LEU A 89 -16.12 -10.55 2.00
N ARG A 90 -17.27 -9.93 2.25
CA ARG A 90 -18.51 -10.21 1.51
C ARG A 90 -18.92 -9.00 0.68
N ASN A 91 -18.23 -8.80 -0.45
CA ASN A 91 -18.39 -7.63 -1.31
C ASN A 91 -18.01 -6.33 -0.56
N GLU A 92 -16.91 -6.38 0.20
CA GLU A 92 -16.42 -5.25 0.96
C GLU A 92 -15.73 -4.24 0.05
N ARG A 93 -16.10 -2.96 0.18
CA ARG A 93 -15.44 -1.87 -0.54
C ARG A 93 -14.08 -1.59 0.12
N VAL A 94 -13.02 -1.67 -0.67
CA VAL A 94 -11.63 -1.49 -0.22
C VAL A 94 -10.91 -0.45 -1.05
N SER A 95 -9.90 0.18 -0.44
CA SER A 95 -8.92 0.97 -1.18
C SER A 95 -7.69 0.12 -1.45
N VAL A 96 -7.21 0.08 -2.69
CA VAL A 96 -5.98 -0.65 -2.98
C VAL A 96 -4.79 0.12 -2.43
N TYR A 97 -3.93 -0.59 -1.69
CA TYR A 97 -2.73 -0.01 -1.08
C TYR A 97 -1.48 -0.35 -1.90
N ASP A 98 -1.34 -1.61 -2.30
CA ASP A 98 -0.24 -2.11 -3.13
C ASP A 98 -0.71 -3.31 -3.97
N ASP A 99 -0.65 -3.19 -5.29
CA ASP A 99 -1.01 -4.22 -6.26
C ASP A 99 0.19 -4.85 -6.98
N SER A 100 1.42 -4.56 -6.56
CA SER A 100 2.65 -5.08 -7.17
C SER A 100 2.88 -6.58 -6.94
N GLY A 101 2.15 -7.20 -6.01
CA GLY A 101 2.27 -8.63 -5.70
C GLY A 101 1.78 -9.54 -6.84
N GLY A 102 2.36 -10.73 -7.01
CA GLY A 102 2.00 -11.64 -8.11
C GLY A 102 0.53 -12.13 -8.05
N ALA A 103 0.18 -12.93 -7.04
CA ALA A 103 -1.16 -13.52 -6.89
C ALA A 103 -2.03 -12.81 -5.83
N THR A 104 -1.43 -11.91 -5.06
CA THR A 104 -2.07 -11.20 -3.94
C THR A 104 -1.80 -9.71 -4.05
N MET A 105 -2.66 -8.91 -3.42
CA MET A 105 -2.49 -7.47 -3.27
C MET A 105 -2.84 -7.02 -1.86
N ALA A 106 -2.27 -5.91 -1.42
CA ALA A 106 -2.61 -5.28 -0.15
C ALA A 106 -3.72 -4.25 -0.36
N VAL A 107 -4.72 -4.28 0.50
CA VAL A 107 -5.88 -3.40 0.46
C VAL A 107 -6.19 -2.87 1.86
N VAL A 108 -6.80 -1.69 1.93
CA VAL A 108 -7.38 -1.15 3.16
C VAL A 108 -8.84 -1.56 3.22
N ALA A 109 -9.18 -2.40 4.19
CA ALA A 109 -10.55 -2.86 4.45
C ALA A 109 -11.00 -2.42 5.85
N ARG A 110 -12.31 -2.22 6.02
CA ARG A 110 -12.90 -2.08 7.36
C ARG A 110 -13.19 -3.46 7.90
N VAL A 111 -12.54 -3.82 9.00
CA VAL A 111 -12.76 -5.11 9.66
C VAL A 111 -13.39 -4.92 11.02
N GLU A 112 -14.34 -5.78 11.34
CA GLU A 112 -14.96 -5.84 12.65
C GLU A 112 -14.02 -6.58 13.61
N LEU A 113 -13.75 -5.94 14.74
CA LEU A 113 -12.98 -6.46 15.87
C LEU A 113 -13.81 -6.26 17.15
N ASP A 114 -13.41 -6.88 18.24
CA ASP A 114 -14.15 -6.83 19.52
C ASP A 114 -14.45 -5.41 20.03
N GLN A 115 -13.57 -4.45 19.71
CA GLN A 115 -13.66 -3.06 20.15
C GLN A 115 -14.35 -2.13 19.14
N GLY A 116 -14.74 -2.64 17.97
CA GLY A 116 -15.37 -1.87 16.91
C GLY A 116 -14.83 -2.18 15.52
N THR A 117 -15.15 -1.31 14.55
CA THR A 117 -14.73 -1.48 13.15
C THR A 117 -13.54 -0.57 12.84
N TYR A 118 -12.44 -1.15 12.36
CA TYR A 118 -11.20 -0.42 12.12
C TYR A 118 -10.71 -0.57 10.67
N PRO A 119 -10.16 0.50 10.06
CA PRO A 119 -9.45 0.35 8.81
C PRO A 119 -8.12 -0.38 9.05
N VAL A 120 -7.90 -1.47 8.30
CA VAL A 120 -6.69 -2.29 8.39
C VAL A 120 -6.12 -2.54 6.99
N ILE A 121 -4.80 -2.60 6.91
CA ILE A 121 -4.12 -3.10 5.71
C ILE A 121 -4.09 -4.62 5.81
N ILE A 122 -4.74 -5.29 4.86
CA ILE A 122 -4.79 -6.74 4.76
C ILE A 122 -4.40 -7.17 3.36
N VAL A 123 -3.94 -8.41 3.24
CA VAL A 123 -3.66 -9.05 1.96
C VAL A 123 -4.89 -9.82 1.50
N VAL A 124 -5.20 -9.72 0.22
CA VAL A 124 -6.27 -10.48 -0.47
C VAL A 124 -5.72 -11.07 -1.76
N ARG A 125 -6.40 -12.07 -2.33
CA ARG A 125 -6.05 -12.56 -3.68
C ARG A 125 -6.53 -11.58 -4.74
N LYS A 126 -5.72 -11.34 -5.77
CA LYS A 126 -6.09 -10.45 -6.88
C LYS A 126 -7.39 -10.88 -7.57
N GLN A 127 -7.58 -12.18 -7.76
CA GLN A 127 -8.79 -12.76 -8.37
C GLN A 127 -10.08 -12.53 -7.57
N ASP A 128 -9.99 -12.19 -6.28
CA ASP A 128 -11.14 -11.96 -5.40
C ASP A 128 -11.54 -10.47 -5.37
N VAL A 129 -10.82 -9.61 -6.12
CA VAL A 129 -11.03 -8.16 -6.22
C VAL A 129 -11.72 -7.80 -7.53
N ARG A 130 -12.78 -7.01 -7.46
CA ARG A 130 -13.44 -6.37 -8.61
C ARG A 130 -13.28 -4.86 -8.51
N CYS A 131 -12.65 -4.23 -9.49
CA CYS A 131 -12.44 -2.78 -9.48
C CYS A 131 -13.74 -2.00 -9.64
N GLU A 132 -13.83 -0.87 -8.94
CA GLU A 132 -14.87 0.14 -9.15
C GLU A 132 -14.59 0.85 -10.49
N HIS A 133 -15.61 1.02 -11.33
CA HIS A 133 -15.53 1.68 -12.64
C HIS A 133 -16.27 3.01 -12.61
#